data_AF-A0A956K0V1-F1
#
_entry.id   AF-A0A956K0V1-F1
#
_cell.length_a   1.000
_cell.length_b   1.000
_cell.length_c   1.000
_cell.angle_alpha   90.00
_cell.angle_beta   90.00
_cell.angle_gamma   90.00
#
_symmetry.space_group_name_H-M   'P 1'
#
loop_
_entity.id
_entity.type
_entity.pdbx_description
1 polymer ?
#
loop_
_entity_poly.entity_id
_entity_poly.type
_entity_poly.pdbx_seq_one_letter_code
_entity_poly.pdbx_strand_id
1 'polypeptide(L)' 'ERADDAPAGGDAATDHELRPTGRWRHAPGYLRRLAAAHGFVVEAMTPAELRREHHDEVAGLIVVLRAA' A
#
# COMPACT_ATOMS: atom_id res chain seq x y z
N GLU A 1 17.40 22.45 10.82
CA GLU A 1 16.65 23.12 9.75
C GLU A 1 15.71 22.09 9.14
N ARG A 2 14.40 22.33 9.19
CA ARG A 2 13.37 21.48 8.56
C ARG A 2 13.33 21.81 7.07
N ALA A 3 13.34 20.79 6.22
CA ALA A 3 12.53 20.67 5.00
C ALA A 3 13.21 19.64 4.09
N ASP A 4 12.59 18.46 3.97
CA ASP A 4 12.57 17.69 2.72
C ASP A 4 11.23 16.95 2.70
N ASP A 5 10.16 17.76 2.76
CA ASP A 5 8.82 17.35 2.35
C ASP A 5 8.77 17.55 0.82
N ALA A 6 9.08 16.49 0.08
CA ALA A 6 8.92 16.41 -1.36
C ALA A 6 7.94 15.27 -1.68
N PRO A 7 7.07 15.44 -2.68
CA PRO A 7 5.71 14.96 -2.60
C PRO A 7 5.63 13.44 -2.68
N ALA A 8 4.79 12.85 -1.83
CA ALA A 8 4.23 11.51 -2.02
C ALA A 8 3.35 11.50 -3.28
N GLY A 9 3.97 11.59 -4.45
CA GLY A 9 3.35 11.50 -5.76
C GLY A 9 3.13 10.05 -6.12
N GLY A 10 2.10 9.43 -5.54
CA GLY A 10 1.58 8.17 -6.04
C GLY A 10 0.84 8.43 -7.34
N ASP A 11 1.47 8.16 -8.47
CA ASP A 11 0.77 8.12 -9.75
C ASP A 11 -0.31 7.03 -9.64
N ALA A 12 -1.57 7.40 -9.85
CA ALA A 12 -2.68 6.44 -9.86
C ALA A 12 -2.52 5.35 -10.97
N ALA A 13 -1.51 5.52 -11.84
CA ALA A 13 -1.11 4.60 -12.89
C ALA A 13 -0.08 3.53 -12.45
N THR A 14 0.59 3.66 -11.30
CA THR A 14 1.66 2.74 -10.89
C THR A 14 1.17 1.71 -9.87
N ASP A 15 1.43 0.43 -10.16
CA ASP A 15 0.97 -0.72 -9.38
C ASP A 15 1.63 -0.86 -8.01
N HIS A 16 2.64 -0.04 -7.77
CA HIS A 16 3.45 -0.02 -6.57
C HIS A 16 4.09 1.36 -6.42
N GLU A 17 4.42 1.70 -5.17
CA GLU A 17 5.16 2.88 -4.79
C GLU A 17 6.44 2.44 -4.06
N LEU A 18 7.60 2.90 -4.53
CA LEU A 18 8.87 2.69 -3.83
C LEU A 18 9.07 3.83 -2.82
N ARG A 19 9.13 3.50 -1.53
CA ARG A 19 9.38 4.51 -0.50
C ARG A 19 10.85 4.93 -0.47
N PRO A 20 11.17 6.14 0.04
CA PRO A 20 12.55 6.59 0.24
C PRO A 20 13.41 5.62 1.07
N THR A 21 12.78 4.79 1.91
CA THR A 21 13.43 3.73 2.69
C THR A 21 13.77 2.47 1.87
N GLY A 22 13.54 2.47 0.54
CA GLY A 22 13.78 1.34 -0.35
C GLY A 22 12.71 0.24 -0.29
N ARG A 23 11.62 0.44 0.47
CA ARG A 23 10.56 -0.55 0.65
C ARG A 23 9.37 -0.28 -0.27
N TRP A 24 8.84 -1.35 -0.85
CA TRP A 24 7.70 -1.31 -1.76
C TRP A 24 6.38 -1.23 -1.00
N ARG A 25 5.43 -0.49 -1.57
CA ARG A 25 4.03 -0.41 -1.13
C ARG A 25 3.14 -0.75 -2.32
N HIS A 26 2.23 -1.70 -2.15
CA HIS A 26 1.27 -2.03 -3.20
C HIS A 26 0.22 -0.93 -3.34
N ALA A 27 -0.09 -0.56 -4.59
CA ALA A 27 -1.21 0.32 -4.86
C ALA A 27 -2.54 -0.44 -4.69
N PRO A 28 -3.62 0.19 -4.20
CA PRO A 28 -4.92 -0.46 -4.07
C PRO A 28 -5.48 -1.02 -5.38
N GLY A 29 -5.14 -0.41 -6.52
CA GLY A 29 -5.54 -0.89 -7.85
C GLY A 29 -4.90 -2.24 -8.20
N TYR A 30 -3.61 -2.40 -7.89
CA TYR A 30 -2.88 -3.65 -8.08
C TYR A 30 -3.51 -4.80 -7.28
N LEU A 31 -3.82 -4.54 -6.00
CA LEU A 31 -4.41 -5.55 -5.11
C LEU A 31 -5.76 -6.04 -5.61
N ARG A 32 -6.61 -5.15 -6.16
CA ARG A 32 -7.90 -5.54 -6.76
C ARG A 32 -7.72 -6.42 -8.00
N ARG A 33 -6.81 -6.07 -8.91
CA ARG A 33 -6.57 -6.86 -10.13
C ARG A 33 -5.95 -8.21 -9.81
N LEU A 34 -5.01 -8.25 -8.87
CA LEU A 34 -4.39 -9.50 -8.42
C LEU A 34 -5.44 -10.42 -7.78
N ALA A 35 -6.27 -9.90 -6.88
CA ALA A 35 -7.36 -10.67 -6.28
C ALA A 35 -8.30 -11.26 -7.35
N ALA A 36 -8.75 -10.44 -8.30
CA ALA A 36 -9.63 -10.88 -9.37
C ALA A 36 -8.99 -11.96 -10.26
N ALA A 37 -7.71 -11.83 -10.60
CA ALA A 37 -6.97 -12.82 -11.39
C ALA A 37 -6.89 -14.20 -10.73
N HIS A 38 -7.05 -14.26 -9.40
CA HIS A 38 -7.00 -15.49 -8.61
C HIS A 38 -8.38 -15.93 -8.08
N GLY A 39 -9.48 -15.35 -8.58
CA GLY A 39 -10.83 -15.75 -8.17
C GLY A 39 -11.23 -15.23 -6.79
N PHE A 40 -10.73 -14.07 -6.39
CA PHE A 40 -11.12 -13.39 -5.16
C PHE A 40 -11.71 -12.01 -5.45
N VAL A 41 -12.56 -11.55 -4.54
CA VAL A 41 -13.07 -10.19 -4.50
C VAL A 41 -12.53 -9.50 -3.24
N VAL A 42 -12.08 -8.25 -3.39
CA VAL A 42 -11.68 -7.44 -2.24
C VAL A 42 -12.92 -6.83 -1.59
N GLU A 43 -13.22 -7.25 -0.36
CA GLU A 43 -14.38 -6.74 0.40
C GLU A 43 -14.05 -5.45 1.15
N ALA A 44 -12.86 -5.38 1.73
CA ALA A 44 -12.41 -4.21 2.47
C ALA A 44 -10.91 -3.97 2.29
N MET A 45 -10.52 -2.70 2.28
CA MET A 45 -9.13 -2.26 2.36
C MET A 45 -9.04 -1.11 3.35
N THR A 46 -8.30 -1.31 4.44
CA THR A 46 -8.16 -0.33 5.52
C THR A 46 -6.69 -0.01 5.73
N PRO A 47 -6.29 1.28 5.70
CA PRO A 47 -4.95 1.69 6.13
C PRO A 47 -4.73 1.33 7.59
N ALA A 48 -3.56 0.78 7.92
CA ALA A 48 -3.21 0.44 9.30
C ALA A 48 -1.71 0.56 9.52
N GLU A 49 -1.30 0.85 10.75
CA GLU A 49 0.11 0.85 11.16
C GLU A 49 0.52 -0.59 11.50
N LEU A 50 1.17 -1.26 10.54
CA LEU A 50 1.42 -2.70 10.63
C LEU A 50 2.76 -3.04 11.27
N ARG A 51 3.71 -2.11 11.23
CA ARG A 51 5.05 -2.32 11.79
C ARG A 51 5.64 -1.02 12.29
N ARG A 52 6.68 -1.15 13.11
CA ARG A 52 7.52 -0.04 13.53
C ARG A 52 8.92 -0.22 12.96
N GLU A 53 9.49 0.84 12.41
CA GLU A 53 10.88 0.90 11.93
C GLU A 53 11.57 2.07 12.62
N HIS A 54 12.66 1.83 13.35
CA HIS A 54 13.39 2.89 14.07
C HIS A 54 12.50 3.81 14.93
N HIS A 55 11.48 3.23 15.58
CA HIS A 55 10.45 3.92 16.38
C HIS A 55 9.34 4.62 15.58
N ASP A 56 9.42 4.68 14.26
CA ASP A 56 8.36 5.23 13.41
C ASP A 56 7.34 4.17 13.01
N GLU A 57 6.06 4.53 13.06
CA GLU A 57 4.98 3.70 12.56
C GLU A 57 4.96 3.70 11.04
N VAL A 58 4.88 2.49 10.48
CA VAL A 58 4.87 2.29 9.04
C VAL A 58 3.48 1.87 8.61
N ALA A 59 2.84 2.79 7.88
CA ALA A 59 1.55 2.55 7.25
C ALA A 59 1.62 1.38 6.25
N GLY A 60 0.64 0.51 6.34
CA GLY A 60 0.35 -0.59 5.44
C GLY A 60 -1.16 -0.67 5.17
N LEU A 61 -1.59 -1.82 4.65
CA LEU A 61 -2.99 -2.09 4.31
C LEU A 61 -3.41 -3.44 4.89
N ILE A 62 -4.55 -3.46 5.58
CA ILE A 62 -5.29 -4.68 5.89
C ILE A 62 -6.31 -4.87 4.77
N VAL A 63 -6.28 -6.05 4.13
CA VAL A 63 -7.15 -6.39 3.01
C VAL A 63 -7.95 -7.64 3.34
N VAL A 64 -9.27 -7.55 3.18
CA VAL A 64 -10.17 -8.71 3.31
C VAL A 64 -10.53 -9.20 1.93
N LEU A 65 -10.23 -10.48 1.67
CA LEU A 65 -10.56 -11.16 0.43
C LEU A 65 -11.63 -12.23 0.69
N ARG A 66 -12.62 -12.30 -0.19
CA ARG A 66 -13.58 -13.40 -0.24
C ARG A 66 -13.37 -14.18 -1.54
N ALA A 67 -13.40 -15.50 -1.47
CA ALA A 67 -13.44 -16.35 -2.66
C ALA A 67 -14.69 -15.97 -3.48
N ALA A 68 -14.51 -15.74 -4.78
CA ALA A 68 -15.55 -15.24 -5.68
C ALA A 68 -16.78 -16.16 -5.67
#